data_AF-A0A6P2Q600-F1
#
_entry.id   AF-A0A6P2Q600-F1
#
_cell.length_a   1.000
_cell.length_b   1.000
_cell.length_c   1.000
_cell.angle_alpha   90.00
_cell.angle_beta   90.00
_cell.angle_gamma   90.00
#
_symmetry.space_group_name_H-M   'P 1'
#
loop_
_entity.id
_entity.type
_entity.pdbx_description
1 polymer ?
#
loop_
_entity_poly.entity_id
_entity_poly.type
_entity_poly.pdbx_seq_one_letter_code
_entity_poly.pdbx_strand_id
1 'polypeptide(L)'
;MPQYSVKVGDIEDVVRELGGRAPYKKIYEALLAKFSSGKLPDNYQDMATFQATVRRKVEDHCPQCIDFDSSKREAKFIRVERGTFELAGSEEQAAVLQTVQARQAAFDKDVDRALADTSAARRKRLSRAGKVPTKIKAVTEIYVRNADVVAEVLLRANGVCELCEEPAPFLRKKDRTPYLEVHHNKRLADGGEDTIENAIALCPNCHRKLHFGVEIEGVSL
;
A
#
# COMPACT_ATOMS: atom_id res chain seq x y z
N MET A 1 -26.95 -20.09 17.75
CA MET A 1 -25.73 -19.72 16.99
C MET A 1 -24.65 -19.37 18.01
N PRO A 2 -23.35 -19.60 17.75
CA PRO A 2 -22.33 -19.23 18.73
C PRO A 2 -22.41 -17.74 19.05
N GLN A 3 -22.33 -17.42 20.34
CA GLN A 3 -22.49 -16.07 20.87
C GLN A 3 -21.21 -15.27 20.54
N TYR A 4 -21.31 -14.28 19.66
CA TYR A 4 -20.14 -13.53 19.19
C TYR A 4 -19.59 -12.59 20.28
N SER A 5 -18.33 -12.80 20.68
CA SER A 5 -17.60 -11.91 21.58
C SER A 5 -16.46 -11.25 20.82
N VAL A 6 -16.40 -9.92 20.87
CA VAL A 6 -15.40 -9.12 20.14
C VAL A 6 -13.98 -9.52 20.56
N LYS A 7 -13.12 -9.89 19.61
CA LYS A 7 -11.68 -10.07 19.81
C LYS A 7 -10.90 -8.90 19.22
N VAL A 8 -9.66 -8.71 19.69
CA VAL A 8 -8.78 -7.65 19.15
C VAL A 8 -8.49 -7.89 17.67
N GLY A 9 -8.21 -9.15 17.29
CA GLY A 9 -8.01 -9.53 15.89
C GLY A 9 -9.21 -9.24 14.99
N ASP A 10 -10.45 -9.39 15.50
CA ASP A 10 -11.66 -9.05 14.74
C ASP A 10 -11.71 -7.53 14.44
N ILE A 11 -11.25 -6.71 15.39
CA ILE A 11 -11.12 -5.26 15.24
C ILE A 11 -10.02 -4.92 14.24
N GLU A 12 -8.86 -5.59 14.31
CA GLU A 12 -7.78 -5.40 13.36
C GLU A 12 -8.23 -5.70 11.92
N ASP A 13 -8.96 -6.80 11.72
CA ASP A 13 -9.45 -7.21 10.41
C ASP A 13 -10.45 -6.21 9.81
N VAL A 14 -11.40 -5.68 10.60
CA VAL A 14 -12.33 -4.67 10.08
C VAL A 14 -11.64 -3.34 9.80
N VAL A 15 -10.65 -2.93 10.61
CA VAL A 15 -9.89 -1.69 10.34
C VAL A 15 -9.07 -1.86 9.06
N ARG A 16 -8.49 -3.04 8.82
CA ARG A 16 -7.79 -3.38 7.57
C ARG A 16 -8.72 -3.25 6.36
N GLU A 17 -9.91 -3.83 6.44
CA GLU A 17 -10.92 -3.76 5.36
C GLU A 17 -11.45 -2.35 5.11
N LEU A 18 -11.44 -1.49 6.13
CA LEU A 18 -11.80 -0.07 6.03
C LEU A 18 -10.66 0.81 5.50
N GLY A 19 -9.58 0.22 4.98
CA GLY A 19 -8.44 0.95 4.42
C GLY A 19 -7.35 1.28 5.44
N GLY A 20 -7.23 0.48 6.49
CA GLY A 20 -6.17 0.61 7.50
C GLY A 20 -6.42 1.68 8.57
N ARG A 21 -7.37 2.60 8.34
CA ARG A 21 -7.74 3.69 9.25
C ARG A 21 -9.26 3.87 9.32
N ALA A 22 -9.83 3.93 10.52
CA ALA A 22 -11.27 4.09 10.68
C ALA A 22 -11.68 4.84 11.96
N PRO A 23 -12.76 5.66 11.92
CA PRO A 23 -13.41 6.15 13.13
C PRO A 23 -14.21 5.05 13.81
N TYR A 24 -14.37 5.13 15.13
CA TYR A 24 -15.10 4.15 15.94
C TYR A 24 -16.46 3.76 15.37
N LYS A 25 -17.23 4.74 14.89
CA LYS A 25 -18.55 4.49 14.29
C LYS A 25 -18.48 3.46 13.16
N LYS A 26 -17.49 3.57 12.27
CA LYS A 26 -17.26 2.64 11.16
C LYS A 26 -16.79 1.28 11.63
N ILE A 27 -15.93 1.24 12.66
CA ILE A 27 -15.49 -0.01 13.29
C ILE A 27 -16.69 -0.77 13.86
N TYR A 28 -17.60 -0.10 14.58
CA TYR A 28 -18.80 -0.74 15.14
C TYR A 28 -19.71 -1.30 14.05
N GLU A 29 -20.01 -0.50 13.03
CA GLU A 29 -20.84 -0.89 11.89
C GLU A 29 -20.25 -2.12 11.19
N ALA A 30 -18.94 -2.12 10.92
CA ALA A 30 -18.25 -3.22 10.26
C ALA A 30 -18.22 -4.50 11.10
N LEU A 31 -17.97 -4.41 12.41
CA LEU A 31 -17.97 -5.59 13.30
C LEU A 31 -19.35 -6.26 13.34
N LEU A 32 -20.42 -5.46 13.46
CA LEU A 32 -21.78 -5.99 13.49
C LEU A 32 -22.15 -6.63 12.16
N ALA A 33 -21.87 -5.94 11.04
CA ALA A 33 -22.15 -6.45 9.70
C ALA A 33 -21.43 -7.79 9.46
N LYS A 34 -20.14 -7.87 9.80
CA LYS A 34 -19.29 -9.02 9.51
C LYS A 34 -19.53 -10.22 10.41
N PHE A 35 -19.65 -10.00 11.71
CA PHE A 35 -19.64 -11.09 12.70
C PHE A 35 -20.99 -11.37 13.34
N SER A 36 -22.01 -10.55 13.07
CA SER A 36 -23.33 -10.65 13.71
C SER A 36 -24.49 -10.32 12.77
N SER A 37 -24.27 -10.40 11.45
CA SER A 37 -25.31 -10.11 10.43
C SER A 37 -26.01 -8.76 10.64
N GLY A 38 -25.27 -7.76 11.12
CA GLY A 38 -25.75 -6.41 11.41
C GLY A 38 -26.54 -6.25 12.73
N LYS A 39 -26.67 -7.30 13.55
CA LYS A 39 -27.44 -7.27 14.80
C LYS A 39 -26.53 -7.25 16.04
N LEU A 40 -27.01 -6.68 17.14
CA LEU A 40 -26.32 -6.73 18.42
C LEU A 40 -26.20 -8.20 18.89
N PRO A 41 -25.00 -8.69 19.26
CA PRO A 41 -24.84 -10.06 19.75
C PRO A 41 -25.50 -10.28 21.11
N ASP A 42 -26.11 -11.45 21.33
CA ASP A 42 -26.94 -11.76 22.51
C ASP A 42 -26.20 -11.70 23.87
N ASN A 43 -24.86 -11.70 23.88
CA ASN A 43 -24.04 -11.52 25.10
C ASN A 43 -23.91 -10.06 25.54
N TYR A 44 -24.33 -9.10 24.72
CA TYR A 44 -24.32 -7.70 25.10
C TYR A 44 -25.72 -7.25 25.47
N GLN A 45 -25.84 -6.66 26.65
CA GLN A 45 -27.12 -6.13 27.15
C GLN A 45 -27.69 -5.04 26.22
N ASP A 46 -26.82 -4.18 25.70
CA ASP A 46 -27.18 -3.09 24.82
C ASP A 46 -26.00 -2.66 23.92
N MET A 47 -26.29 -1.74 23.00
CA MET A 47 -25.28 -1.18 22.09
C MET A 47 -24.18 -0.43 22.83
N ALA A 48 -24.48 0.21 23.97
CA ALA A 48 -23.49 0.95 24.75
C ALA A 48 -22.42 0.02 25.33
N THR A 49 -22.84 -1.15 25.83
CA THR A 49 -21.96 -2.20 26.37
C THR A 49 -21.08 -2.81 25.29
N PHE A 50 -21.63 -3.04 24.10
CA PHE A 50 -20.86 -3.47 22.92
C PHE A 50 -19.79 -2.43 22.55
N GLN A 51 -20.20 -1.16 22.37
CA GLN A 51 -19.29 -0.07 22.02
C GLN A 51 -18.21 0.15 23.09
N ALA A 52 -18.56 0.07 24.39
CA ALA A 52 -17.59 0.15 25.48
C ALA A 52 -16.56 -0.99 25.41
N THR A 53 -16.99 -2.21 25.07
CA THR A 53 -16.08 -3.36 24.90
C THR A 53 -15.11 -3.17 23.74
N VAL A 54 -15.60 -2.68 22.60
CA VAL A 54 -14.75 -2.37 21.44
C VAL A 54 -13.75 -1.27 21.80
N ARG A 55 -14.21 -0.16 22.39
CA ARG A 55 -13.35 0.96 22.83
C ARG A 55 -12.25 0.48 23.75
N ARG A 56 -12.61 -0.24 24.81
CA ARG A 56 -11.65 -0.79 25.76
C ARG A 56 -10.59 -1.62 25.04
N LYS A 57 -10.97 -2.51 24.11
CA LYS A 57 -10.01 -3.33 23.36
C LYS A 57 -9.08 -2.52 22.47
N VAL A 58 -9.58 -1.49 21.80
CA VAL A 58 -8.76 -0.58 20.98
C VAL A 58 -7.79 0.21 21.87
N GLU A 59 -8.29 0.82 22.93
CA GLU A 59 -7.53 1.69 23.83
C GLU A 59 -6.49 0.91 24.63
N ASP A 60 -6.83 -0.31 25.06
CA ASP A 60 -5.91 -1.27 25.70
C ASP A 60 -4.71 -1.65 24.81
N HIS A 61 -4.81 -1.48 23.48
CA HIS A 61 -3.77 -1.83 22.50
C HIS A 61 -3.30 -0.61 21.69
N CYS A 62 -3.50 0.60 22.22
CA CYS A 62 -3.14 1.85 21.58
C CYS A 62 -2.17 2.66 22.47
N PRO A 63 -0.88 2.77 22.14
CA PRO A 63 0.12 3.45 22.97
C PRO A 63 -0.18 4.90 23.37
N GLN A 64 -1.03 5.58 22.60
CA GLN A 64 -1.44 6.96 22.84
C GLN A 64 -2.64 7.08 23.80
N CYS A 65 -3.19 5.96 24.28
CA CYS A 65 -4.30 5.93 25.23
C CYS A 65 -3.79 5.67 26.65
N ILE A 66 -4.48 6.26 27.64
CA ILE A 66 -4.06 6.25 29.05
C ILE A 66 -3.97 4.83 29.61
N ASP A 67 -4.85 3.93 29.14
CA ASP A 67 -4.97 2.57 29.66
C ASP A 67 -4.03 1.55 28.99
N PHE A 68 -3.17 2.00 28.06
CA PHE A 68 -2.19 1.12 27.41
C PHE A 68 -1.01 0.80 28.34
N ASP A 69 -0.69 -0.49 28.41
CA ASP A 69 0.44 -1.01 29.19
C ASP A 69 1.27 -1.93 28.28
N SER A 70 2.44 -1.43 27.85
CA SER A 70 3.35 -2.15 26.96
C SER A 70 3.91 -3.43 27.56
N SER A 71 3.88 -3.59 28.90
CA SER A 71 4.31 -4.83 29.54
C SER A 71 3.27 -5.95 29.45
N LYS A 72 1.99 -5.60 29.18
CA LYS A 72 0.88 -6.56 29.14
C LYS A 72 0.37 -6.82 27.74
N ARG A 73 0.53 -5.87 26.81
CA ARG A 73 -0.12 -5.90 25.50
C ARG A 73 0.78 -5.29 24.43
N GLU A 74 0.73 -5.89 23.25
CA GLU A 74 1.36 -5.35 22.05
C GLU A 74 0.54 -4.18 21.49
N ALA A 75 1.20 -3.19 20.91
CA ALA A 75 0.53 -2.12 20.19
C ALA A 75 -0.11 -2.67 18.89
N LYS A 76 -1.42 -2.52 18.76
CA LYS A 76 -2.18 -2.92 17.55
C LYS A 76 -2.84 -1.75 16.85
N PHE A 77 -3.02 -0.61 17.54
CA PHE A 77 -3.67 0.58 17.01
C PHE A 77 -2.87 1.84 17.31
N ILE A 78 -3.00 2.83 16.42
CA ILE A 78 -2.48 4.19 16.56
C ILE A 78 -3.68 5.13 16.51
N ARG A 79 -3.85 5.97 17.52
CA ARG A 79 -4.86 7.03 17.54
C ARG A 79 -4.37 8.23 16.72
N VAL A 80 -5.01 8.44 15.58
CA VAL A 80 -4.69 9.56 14.67
C VAL A 80 -5.34 10.86 15.13
N GLU A 81 -6.57 10.78 15.63
CA GLU A 81 -7.34 11.91 16.18
C GLU A 81 -8.43 11.38 17.13
N ARG A 82 -9.27 12.27 17.68
CA ARG A 82 -10.29 11.87 18.66
C ARG A 82 -11.31 10.90 18.04
N GLY A 83 -11.20 9.62 18.42
CA GLY A 83 -12.12 8.56 17.99
C GLY A 83 -11.80 7.92 16.65
N THR A 84 -10.62 8.20 16.07
CA THR A 84 -10.15 7.61 14.81
C THR A 84 -8.81 6.91 15.02
N PHE A 85 -8.73 5.67 14.56
CA PHE A 85 -7.58 4.79 14.77
C PHE A 85 -7.10 4.19 13.45
N GLU A 86 -5.80 3.97 13.39
CA GLU A 86 -5.10 3.27 12.31
C GLU A 86 -4.48 2.00 12.88
N LEU A 87 -4.30 0.97 12.05
CA LEU A 87 -3.52 -0.20 12.47
C LEU A 87 -2.10 0.25 12.77
N ALA A 88 -1.57 -0.18 13.92
CA ALA A 88 -0.14 -0.17 14.09
C ALA A 88 0.42 -1.13 13.04
N GLY A 89 1.01 -0.60 11.96
CA GLY A 89 1.87 -1.41 11.11
C GLY A 89 2.86 -2.11 12.04
N SER A 90 3.05 -3.42 11.90
CA SER A 90 3.94 -4.12 12.85
C SER A 90 5.25 -3.35 12.90
N GLU A 91 5.77 -3.08 14.10
CA GLU A 91 7.03 -2.33 14.26
C GLU A 91 8.13 -2.94 13.37
N GLU A 92 8.07 -4.26 13.18
CA GLU A 92 8.88 -5.04 12.27
C GLU A 92 8.69 -4.66 10.77
N GLN A 93 7.47 -4.53 10.27
CA GLN A 93 7.20 -4.09 8.89
C GLN A 93 7.65 -2.65 8.64
N ALA A 94 7.37 -1.74 9.57
CA ALA A 94 7.82 -0.35 9.47
C ALA A 94 9.35 -0.26 9.48
N ALA A 95 10.02 -1.01 10.36
CA ALA A 95 11.48 -1.09 10.43
C ALA A 95 12.09 -1.70 9.16
N VAL A 96 11.47 -2.73 8.57
CA VAL A 96 11.90 -3.34 7.30
C VAL A 96 11.79 -2.32 6.16
N LEU A 97 10.66 -1.60 6.04
CA LEU A 97 10.48 -0.60 4.99
C LEU A 97 11.51 0.54 5.10
N GLN A 98 11.72 1.07 6.31
CA GLN A 98 12.73 2.09 6.58
C GLN A 98 14.14 1.60 6.23
N THR A 99 14.45 0.34 6.55
CA THR A 99 15.74 -0.28 6.20
C THR A 99 15.94 -0.36 4.69
N VAL A 100 14.91 -0.76 3.94
CA VAL A 100 14.97 -0.83 2.47
C VAL A 100 15.16 0.56 1.87
N GLN A 101 14.39 1.56 2.32
CA GLN A 101 14.51 2.94 1.86
C GLN A 101 15.89 3.55 2.17
N ALA A 102 16.42 3.35 3.37
CA ALA A 102 17.74 3.84 3.75
C ALA A 102 18.86 3.23 2.90
N ARG A 103 18.74 1.93 2.56
CA ARG A 103 19.70 1.25 1.68
C ARG A 103 19.61 1.75 0.25
N GLN A 104 18.42 1.99 -0.27
CA GLN A 104 18.25 2.57 -1.60
C GLN A 104 18.90 3.96 -1.68
N ALA A 105 18.62 4.84 -0.70
CA ALA A 105 19.21 6.18 -0.66
C ALA A 105 20.74 6.16 -0.52
N ALA A 106 21.29 5.22 0.26
CA ALA A 106 22.74 5.02 0.34
C ALA A 106 23.33 4.54 -0.98
N PHE A 107 22.65 3.61 -1.65
CA PHE A 107 23.06 3.11 -2.96
C PHE A 107 23.07 4.21 -4.03
N ASP A 108 22.04 5.05 -4.07
CA ASP A 108 21.96 6.16 -5.03
C ASP A 108 23.14 7.13 -4.84
N LYS A 109 23.47 7.49 -3.60
CA LYS A 109 24.68 8.29 -3.28
C LYS A 109 25.98 7.62 -3.71
N ASP A 110 26.07 6.29 -3.55
CA ASP A 110 27.24 5.53 -3.98
C ASP A 110 27.36 5.50 -5.51
N VAL A 111 26.23 5.46 -6.23
CA VAL A 111 26.17 5.59 -7.70
C VAL A 111 26.64 6.98 -8.12
N ASP A 112 26.13 8.05 -7.51
CA ASP A 112 26.55 9.43 -7.82
C ASP A 112 28.06 9.62 -7.64
N ARG A 113 28.59 9.14 -6.51
CA ARG A 113 30.05 9.15 -6.25
C ARG A 113 30.81 8.35 -7.30
N ALA A 114 30.28 7.21 -7.75
CA ALA A 114 30.93 6.40 -8.77
C ALA A 114 30.89 7.08 -10.15
N LEU A 115 29.80 7.77 -10.50
CA LEU A 115 29.66 8.53 -11.75
C LEU A 115 30.61 9.73 -11.80
N ALA A 116 30.79 10.44 -10.67
CA ALA A 116 31.73 11.55 -10.55
C ALA A 116 33.22 11.13 -10.65
N ASP A 117 33.52 9.84 -10.57
CA ASP A 117 34.88 9.32 -10.61
C ASP A 117 35.33 8.95 -12.04
N THR A 118 36.62 8.67 -12.19
CA THR A 118 37.20 8.22 -13.44
C THR A 118 36.82 6.76 -13.75
N SER A 119 36.75 6.45 -15.04
CA SER A 119 36.53 5.08 -15.52
C SER A 119 37.62 4.11 -15.01
N ALA A 120 38.87 4.56 -14.91
CA ALA A 120 39.98 3.75 -14.40
C ALA A 120 39.81 3.39 -12.91
N ALA A 121 39.41 4.35 -12.08
CA ALA A 121 39.16 4.11 -10.65
C ALA A 121 37.97 3.17 -10.44
N ARG A 122 36.87 3.34 -11.19
CA ARG A 122 35.75 2.38 -11.19
C ARG A 122 36.20 0.97 -11.55
N ARG A 123 36.95 0.79 -12.63
CA ARG A 123 37.49 -0.53 -13.05
C ARG A 123 38.36 -1.18 -11.98
N LYS A 124 39.21 -0.40 -11.29
CA LYS A 124 40.03 -0.89 -10.18
C LYS A 124 39.19 -1.35 -8.99
N ARG A 125 38.08 -0.69 -8.67
CA ARG A 125 37.13 -1.17 -7.65
C ARG A 125 36.43 -2.45 -8.08
N LEU A 126 35.97 -2.51 -9.33
CA LEU A 126 35.28 -3.69 -9.88
C LEU A 126 36.16 -4.94 -9.90
N SER A 127 37.47 -4.82 -10.18
CA SER A 127 38.37 -5.99 -10.20
C SER A 127 38.57 -6.63 -8.82
N ARG A 128 38.27 -5.90 -7.74
CA ARG A 128 38.37 -6.36 -6.34
C ARG A 128 37.01 -6.69 -5.72
N ALA A 129 35.91 -6.35 -6.40
CA ALA A 129 34.57 -6.50 -5.85
C ALA A 129 34.09 -7.96 -5.92
N GLY A 130 33.33 -8.38 -4.92
CA GLY A 130 32.58 -9.63 -4.97
C GLY A 130 31.52 -9.57 -6.07
N LYS A 131 31.40 -10.65 -6.86
CA LYS A 131 30.45 -10.70 -7.99
C LYS A 131 29.01 -11.04 -7.56
N VAL A 132 28.83 -11.53 -6.34
CA VAL A 132 27.54 -11.98 -5.83
C VAL A 132 27.03 -10.95 -4.82
N PRO A 133 25.90 -10.28 -5.08
CA PRO A 133 25.34 -9.31 -4.15
C PRO A 133 24.65 -9.99 -2.97
N THR A 134 24.65 -9.32 -1.83
CA THR A 134 23.87 -9.74 -0.65
C THR A 134 22.38 -9.51 -0.90
N LYS A 135 21.55 -10.50 -0.56
CA LYS A 135 20.09 -10.40 -0.64
C LYS A 135 19.52 -9.95 0.71
N ILE A 136 18.48 -9.12 0.65
CA ILE A 136 17.63 -8.80 1.80
C ILE A 136 16.17 -9.11 1.50
N LYS A 137 15.41 -9.40 2.56
CA LYS A 137 13.96 -9.52 2.47
C LYS A 137 13.34 -8.13 2.58
N ALA A 138 12.31 -7.89 1.78
CA ALA A 138 11.48 -6.69 1.84
C ALA A 138 10.01 -7.14 1.94
N VAL A 139 9.22 -6.44 2.75
CA VAL A 139 7.76 -6.60 2.78
C VAL A 139 7.17 -5.49 1.92
N THR A 140 6.19 -5.83 1.08
CA THR A 140 5.49 -4.87 0.22
C THR A 140 4.00 -5.04 0.38
N GLU A 141 3.28 -3.92 0.40
CA GLU A 141 1.83 -3.90 0.28
C GLU A 141 1.44 -3.87 -1.19
N ILE A 142 0.34 -4.54 -1.53
CA ILE A 142 -0.22 -4.58 -2.89
C ILE A 142 -1.72 -4.35 -2.84
N TYR A 143 -2.23 -3.64 -3.84
CA TYR A 143 -3.67 -3.48 -4.05
C TYR A 143 -4.22 -4.66 -4.86
N VAL A 144 -5.31 -5.26 -4.37
CA VAL A 144 -6.13 -6.19 -5.16
C VAL A 144 -6.98 -5.33 -6.10
N ARG A 145 -6.59 -5.28 -7.38
CA ARG A 145 -7.27 -4.49 -8.41
C ARG A 145 -8.42 -5.26 -9.03
N ASN A 146 -9.46 -4.54 -9.42
CA ASN A 146 -10.58 -5.05 -10.19
C ASN A 146 -10.10 -5.42 -11.60
N ALA A 147 -10.24 -6.71 -11.94
CA ALA A 147 -9.80 -7.25 -13.22
C ALA A 147 -10.59 -6.65 -14.40
N ASP A 148 -11.87 -6.33 -14.21
CA ASP A 148 -12.73 -5.81 -15.27
C ASP A 148 -12.35 -4.37 -15.63
N VAL A 149 -11.97 -3.55 -14.65
CA VAL A 149 -11.44 -2.19 -14.90
C VAL A 149 -10.18 -2.28 -15.76
N VAL A 150 -9.26 -3.17 -15.41
CA VAL A 150 -8.01 -3.36 -16.17
C VAL A 150 -8.31 -3.85 -17.59
N ALA A 151 -9.20 -4.83 -17.74
CA ALA A 151 -9.55 -5.38 -19.05
C ALA A 151 -10.23 -4.34 -19.94
N GLU A 152 -11.20 -3.60 -19.41
CA GLU A 152 -11.95 -2.58 -20.15
C GLU A 152 -11.04 -1.45 -20.64
N VAL A 153 -10.15 -0.94 -19.78
CA VAL A 153 -9.19 0.11 -20.15
C VAL A 153 -8.22 -0.37 -21.24
N LEU A 154 -7.77 -1.63 -21.19
CA LEU A 154 -6.91 -2.20 -22.24
C LEU A 154 -7.64 -2.40 -23.57
N LEU A 155 -8.91 -2.81 -23.53
CA LEU A 155 -9.75 -2.95 -24.72
C LEU A 155 -10.04 -1.59 -25.35
N ARG A 156 -10.42 -0.60 -24.55
CA ARG A 156 -10.64 0.80 -24.97
C ARG A 156 -9.41 1.36 -25.69
N ALA A 157 -8.23 1.12 -25.14
CA ALA A 157 -6.96 1.61 -25.70
C ALA A 157 -6.58 0.93 -27.02
N ASN A 158 -7.13 -0.26 -27.32
CA ASN A 158 -6.91 -1.01 -28.56
C ASN A 158 -5.43 -1.12 -28.99
N GLY A 159 -4.54 -1.33 -28.01
CA GLY A 159 -3.11 -1.46 -28.25
C GLY A 159 -2.36 -0.17 -28.57
N VAL A 160 -2.97 0.99 -28.36
CA VAL A 160 -2.35 2.31 -28.51
C VAL A 160 -2.25 2.98 -27.14
N CYS A 161 -1.12 3.63 -26.86
CA CYS A 161 -0.91 4.39 -25.63
C CYS A 161 -1.84 5.61 -25.59
N GLU A 162 -2.61 5.77 -24.51
CA GLU A 162 -3.58 6.87 -24.39
C GLU A 162 -2.92 8.23 -24.00
N LEU A 163 -1.59 8.27 -23.83
CA LEU A 163 -0.85 9.52 -23.57
C LEU A 163 -0.02 10.00 -24.75
N CYS A 164 0.75 9.11 -25.39
CA CYS A 164 1.61 9.49 -26.51
C CYS A 164 1.06 9.06 -27.87
N GLU A 165 -0.10 8.40 -27.90
CA GLU A 165 -0.79 7.96 -29.12
C GLU A 165 0.00 6.97 -29.99
N GLU A 166 1.13 6.48 -29.50
CA GLU A 166 1.95 5.48 -30.17
C GLU A 166 1.44 4.05 -29.90
N PRO A 167 1.57 3.12 -30.87
CA PRO A 167 1.30 1.71 -30.66
C PRO A 167 2.11 1.12 -29.50
N ALA A 168 1.57 0.07 -28.87
CA ALA A 168 2.28 -0.68 -27.85
C ALA A 168 3.66 -1.14 -28.36
N PRO A 169 4.73 -0.96 -27.56
CA PRO A 169 6.10 -1.16 -28.05
C PRO A 169 6.45 -2.62 -28.33
N PHE A 170 5.68 -3.56 -27.79
CA PHE A 170 5.86 -5.00 -28.02
C PHE A 170 4.59 -5.78 -27.66
N LEU A 171 4.59 -7.06 -28.00
CA LEU A 171 3.51 -8.00 -27.70
C LEU A 171 3.84 -8.84 -26.46
N ARG A 172 2.83 -9.13 -25.63
CA ARG A 172 2.93 -10.03 -24.48
C ARG A 172 3.39 -11.41 -24.93
N LYS A 173 4.34 -12.00 -24.21
CA LYS A 173 4.82 -13.36 -24.49
C LYS A 173 3.72 -14.42 -24.32
N LYS A 174 2.78 -14.19 -23.40
CA LYS A 174 1.76 -15.19 -23.02
C LYS A 174 0.71 -15.43 -24.10
N ASP A 175 0.28 -14.38 -24.80
CA ASP A 175 -0.90 -14.40 -25.69
C ASP A 175 -0.75 -13.52 -26.94
N ARG A 176 0.44 -12.92 -27.15
CA ARG A 176 0.75 -12.05 -28.30
C ARG A 176 -0.12 -10.81 -28.39
N THR A 177 -0.79 -10.39 -27.32
CA THR A 177 -1.56 -9.13 -27.28
C THR A 177 -0.64 -7.91 -27.08
N PRO A 178 -1.05 -6.69 -27.50
CA PRO A 178 -0.30 -5.45 -27.23
C PRO A 178 0.03 -5.25 -25.74
N TYR A 179 1.28 -4.89 -25.42
CA TYR A 179 1.70 -4.61 -24.05
C TYR A 179 1.50 -3.13 -23.69
N LEU A 180 0.49 -2.86 -22.87
CA LEU A 180 0.27 -1.60 -22.16
C LEU A 180 0.12 -1.85 -20.65
N GLU A 181 0.33 -0.82 -19.84
CA GLU A 181 0.22 -0.81 -18.39
C GLU A 181 -0.91 0.12 -17.98
N VAL A 182 -1.90 -0.40 -17.24
CA VAL A 182 -2.98 0.42 -16.69
C VAL A 182 -2.47 1.18 -15.47
N HIS A 183 -2.62 2.51 -15.55
CA HIS A 183 -2.26 3.48 -14.53
C HIS A 183 -3.53 4.18 -14.02
N HIS A 184 -3.61 4.42 -12.71
CA HIS A 184 -4.67 5.24 -12.14
C HIS A 184 -4.21 6.70 -12.04
N ASN A 185 -4.96 7.62 -12.66
CA ASN A 185 -4.66 9.05 -12.72
C ASN A 185 -4.49 9.65 -11.30
N LYS A 186 -5.47 9.42 -10.42
CA LYS A 186 -5.27 9.49 -8.98
C LYS A 186 -4.83 8.12 -8.52
N ARG A 187 -3.58 7.98 -8.08
CA ARG A 187 -3.02 6.68 -7.67
C ARG A 187 -3.82 6.09 -6.52
N LEU A 188 -3.96 4.76 -6.49
CA LEU A 188 -4.62 4.05 -5.39
C LEU A 188 -3.94 4.35 -4.03
N ALA A 189 -2.61 4.47 -4.02
CA ALA A 189 -1.82 4.88 -2.87
C ALA A 189 -2.18 6.28 -2.32
N ASP A 190 -2.70 7.15 -3.16
CA ASP A 190 -3.14 8.51 -2.79
C ASP A 190 -4.66 8.56 -2.56
N GLY A 191 -5.32 7.41 -2.37
CA GLY A 191 -6.77 7.30 -2.19
C GLY A 191 -7.57 7.51 -3.49
N GLY A 192 -7.01 7.10 -4.63
CA GLY A 192 -7.73 6.99 -5.89
C GLY A 192 -8.68 5.80 -5.93
N GLU A 193 -9.77 5.93 -6.68
CA GLU A 193 -10.74 4.85 -6.87
C GLU A 193 -10.28 3.90 -7.97
N ASP A 194 -10.64 2.61 -7.85
CA ASP A 194 -10.37 1.61 -8.87
C ASP A 194 -11.52 1.56 -9.89
N THR A 195 -11.57 2.56 -10.76
CA THR A 195 -12.63 2.77 -11.76
C THR A 195 -12.05 3.03 -13.14
N ILE A 196 -12.86 2.86 -14.19
CA ILE A 196 -12.45 3.07 -15.59
C ILE A 196 -12.12 4.54 -15.83
N GLU A 197 -12.87 5.45 -15.21
CA GLU A 197 -12.72 6.91 -15.33
C GLU A 197 -11.40 7.39 -14.70
N ASN A 198 -10.95 6.73 -13.64
CA ASN A 198 -9.68 7.03 -13.00
C ASN A 198 -8.51 6.27 -13.64
N ALA A 199 -8.72 5.49 -14.71
CA ALA A 199 -7.68 4.62 -15.27
C ALA A 199 -7.36 4.92 -16.74
N ILE A 200 -6.09 4.77 -17.09
CA ILE A 200 -5.52 5.02 -18.42
C ILE A 200 -4.52 3.93 -18.80
N ALA A 201 -4.51 3.49 -20.05
CA ALA A 201 -3.54 2.53 -20.59
C ALA A 201 -2.34 3.26 -21.18
N LEU A 202 -1.15 2.94 -20.67
CA LEU A 202 0.09 3.61 -21.05
C LEU A 202 1.14 2.63 -21.55
N CYS A 203 1.98 3.08 -22.48
CA CYS A 203 3.23 2.37 -22.75
C CYS A 203 4.16 2.47 -21.52
N PRO A 204 5.12 1.55 -21.36
CA PRO A 204 6.04 1.55 -20.21
C PRO A 204 6.78 2.89 -20.01
N ASN A 205 7.16 3.55 -21.11
CA ASN A 205 7.87 4.83 -21.06
C ASN A 205 6.97 5.95 -20.50
N CYS A 206 5.76 6.09 -21.05
CA CYS A 206 4.77 7.05 -20.56
C CYS A 206 4.40 6.78 -19.10
N HIS A 207 4.19 5.52 -18.72
CA HIS A 207 3.87 5.17 -17.35
C HIS A 207 4.98 5.57 -16.38
N ARG A 208 6.25 5.28 -16.71
CA ARG A 208 7.39 5.71 -15.88
C ARG A 208 7.55 7.24 -15.86
N LYS A 209 7.31 7.92 -16.99
CA LYS A 209 7.35 9.39 -17.08
C LYS A 209 6.35 10.04 -16.12
N LEU A 210 5.14 9.50 -15.97
CA LEU A 210 4.17 10.04 -15.01
C LEU A 210 4.58 9.86 -13.54
N HIS A 211 5.32 8.79 -13.21
CA HIS A 211 5.77 8.56 -11.82
C HIS A 211 7.06 9.31 -11.47
N PHE A 212 7.99 9.43 -12.42
CA PHE A 212 9.38 9.85 -12.14
C PHE A 212 9.93 10.90 -13.10
N GLY A 213 9.20 11.21 -14.17
CA GLY A 213 9.62 12.18 -15.15
C GLY A 213 9.48 13.61 -14.64
N VAL A 214 10.35 14.48 -15.13
CA VAL A 214 10.20 15.92 -15.07
C VAL A 214 10.01 16.45 -16.49
N GLU A 215 9.38 17.60 -16.65
CA GLU A 215 9.41 18.29 -17.94
C GLU A 215 10.84 18.76 -18.23
N ILE A 216 11.30 18.51 -19.45
CA ILE A 216 12.58 19.05 -19.92
C ILE A 216 12.28 20.45 -20.46
N GLU A 217 12.64 21.49 -19.70
CA GLU A 217 12.50 22.87 -20.17
C GLU A 217 13.22 23.06 -21.52
N GLY A 218 12.50 23.61 -22.51
CA GLY A 218 13.06 23.96 -23.81
C GLY A 218 13.01 22.87 -24.89
N VAL A 219 12.38 21.71 -24.63
CA VAL A 219 12.08 20.70 -25.66
C VAL A 219 10.57 20.65 -25.87
N SER A 220 10.08 21.43 -26.83
CA SER A 220 8.73 21.26 -27.38
C SER A 220 8.68 19.97 -28.19
N LEU A 221 7.75 19.08 -27.85
CA LEU A 221 7.39 17.92 -28.68
C LEU A 221 6.79 18.36 -30.01
#